data_AF-A0A945Z2T1-F1
#
_entry.id   AF-A0A945Z2T1-F1
#
_cell.length_a   1.000
_cell.length_b   1.000
_cell.length_c   1.000
_cell.angle_alpha   90.00
_cell.angle_beta   90.00
_cell.angle_gamma   90.00
#
_symmetry.space_group_name_H-M   'P 1'
#
loop_
_entity.id
_entity.type
_entity.pdbx_description
1 polymer ?
#
loop_
_entity_poly.entity_id
_entity_poly.type
_entity_poly.pdbx_seq_one_letter_code
_entity_poly.pdbx_strand_id
1 'polypeptide(L)'
;MADKKITALNASTALSSDDLFHVVDSPASSPTNKKLTAANAFNKIPTFIGLNSIEAASADGVMSVSTAITTMTSASATCQMTLAASTVVGQIKIIAIVGYSNACDVDVTTTHGAGVTYTFSAVGESLTLINTGSGWIPLAFAGNAAATDPASGGAPGGIIIT
;
A
#
# COMPACT_ATOMS: atom_id res chain seq x y z
N MET A 1 -24.47 -32.38 15.44
CA MET A 1 -23.71 -31.11 15.49
C MET A 1 -24.75 -30.00 15.55
N ALA A 2 -24.71 -29.11 16.53
CA ALA A 2 -25.66 -28.00 16.60
C ALA A 2 -25.33 -26.97 15.52
N ASP A 3 -26.33 -26.46 14.81
CA ASP A 3 -26.15 -25.38 13.86
C ASP A 3 -25.62 -24.14 14.59
N LYS A 4 -24.46 -23.65 14.13
CA LYS A 4 -23.91 -22.39 14.60
C LYS A 4 -24.49 -21.25 13.76
N LYS A 5 -24.97 -20.19 14.43
CA LYS A 5 -25.33 -18.94 13.75
C LYS A 5 -24.08 -18.29 13.15
N ILE A 6 -24.21 -17.53 12.06
CA ILE A 6 -23.08 -16.88 11.36
C ILE A 6 -22.20 -16.08 12.33
N THR A 7 -22.81 -15.34 13.25
CA THR A 7 -22.10 -14.53 14.26
C THR A 7 -21.31 -15.35 15.29
N ALA A 8 -21.56 -16.66 15.38
CA ALA A 8 -20.89 -17.59 16.29
C ALA A 8 -19.88 -18.50 15.56
N LEU A 9 -19.59 -18.23 14.28
CA LEU A 9 -18.55 -18.93 13.53
C LEU A 9 -17.17 -18.44 13.97
N ASN A 10 -16.18 -19.35 13.95
CA ASN A 10 -14.79 -18.97 14.14
C ASN A 10 -14.33 -18.18 12.91
N ALA A 11 -13.66 -17.05 13.14
CA ALA A 11 -13.10 -16.25 12.06
C ALA A 11 -11.93 -17.00 11.40
N SER A 12 -11.92 -17.04 10.07
CA SER A 12 -10.69 -17.39 9.34
C SER A 12 -9.73 -16.20 9.39
N THR A 13 -8.44 -16.47 9.53
CA THR A 13 -7.38 -15.44 9.58
C THR A 13 -6.68 -15.26 8.24
N ALA A 14 -6.88 -16.16 7.28
CA ALA A 14 -6.33 -16.10 5.93
C ALA A 14 -7.24 -16.82 4.93
N LEU A 15 -7.13 -16.47 3.65
CA LEU A 15 -7.83 -17.17 2.57
C LEU A 15 -6.98 -18.35 2.06
N SER A 16 -7.65 -19.47 1.79
CA SER A 16 -7.08 -20.63 1.10
C SER A 16 -7.63 -20.75 -0.33
N SER A 17 -6.97 -21.54 -1.19
CA SER A 17 -7.45 -21.80 -2.56
C SER A 17 -8.82 -22.47 -2.60
N ASP A 18 -9.16 -23.20 -1.54
CA ASP A 18 -10.34 -24.05 -1.47
C ASP A 18 -11.52 -23.32 -0.80
N ASP A 19 -11.29 -22.09 -0.32
CA ASP A 19 -12.31 -21.25 0.27
C ASP A 19 -13.32 -20.77 -0.78
N LEU A 20 -14.58 -20.73 -0.37
CA LEU A 20 -15.71 -20.34 -1.21
C LEU A 20 -16.48 -19.20 -0.55
N PHE A 21 -16.76 -18.16 -1.34
CA PHE A 21 -17.72 -17.12 -1.01
C PHE A 21 -19.09 -17.56 -1.52
N HIS A 22 -20.11 -17.47 -0.66
CA HIS A 22 -21.49 -17.62 -1.10
C HIS A 22 -21.98 -16.27 -1.61
N VAL A 23 -22.42 -16.24 -2.87
CA VAL A 23 -23.03 -15.07 -3.48
C VAL A 23 -24.44 -15.39 -3.97
N VAL A 24 -25.30 -14.37 -3.95
CA VAL A 24 -26.57 -14.39 -4.69
C VAL A 24 -26.32 -13.69 -6.03
N ASP A 25 -26.31 -14.47 -7.10
CA ASP A 25 -26.12 -13.98 -8.45
C ASP A 25 -27.42 -13.43 -9.03
N SER A 26 -27.31 -12.39 -9.86
CA SER A 26 -28.44 -11.73 -10.55
C SER A 26 -29.59 -11.30 -9.61
N PRO A 27 -29.32 -10.60 -8.49
CA PRO A 27 -30.34 -10.29 -7.48
C PRO A 27 -31.48 -9.40 -8.00
N ALA A 28 -31.27 -8.65 -9.08
CA ALA A 28 -32.27 -7.76 -9.67
C ALA A 28 -33.20 -8.44 -10.69
N SER A 29 -32.94 -9.69 -11.10
CA SER A 29 -33.73 -10.37 -12.15
C SER A 29 -34.14 -11.79 -11.76
N SER A 30 -33.18 -12.71 -11.62
CA SER A 30 -33.41 -14.10 -11.22
C SER A 30 -32.35 -14.53 -10.22
N PRO A 31 -32.59 -14.27 -8.92
CA PRO A 31 -31.62 -14.55 -7.87
C PRO A 31 -31.27 -16.04 -7.80
N THR A 32 -29.99 -16.40 -7.93
CA THR A 32 -29.51 -17.78 -7.76
C THR A 32 -28.32 -17.85 -6.82
N ASN A 33 -28.29 -18.86 -5.94
CA ASN A 33 -27.15 -19.09 -5.06
C ASN A 33 -25.99 -19.70 -5.85
N LYS A 34 -24.82 -19.07 -5.81
CA LYS A 34 -23.60 -19.58 -6.44
C LYS A 34 -22.42 -19.55 -5.47
N LYS A 35 -21.47 -20.44 -5.72
CA LYS A 35 -20.13 -20.35 -5.11
C LYS A 35 -19.25 -19.44 -5.98
N LEU A 36 -18.48 -18.58 -5.33
CA LEU A 36 -17.42 -17.80 -5.92
C LEU A 36 -16.09 -18.19 -5.26
N THR A 37 -15.10 -18.58 -6.06
CA THR A 37 -13.77 -18.93 -5.54
C THR A 37 -13.02 -17.67 -5.10
N ALA A 38 -12.11 -17.79 -4.13
CA ALA A 38 -11.27 -16.67 -3.71
C ALA A 38 -10.50 -16.03 -4.87
N ALA A 39 -9.92 -16.84 -5.75
CA ALA A 39 -9.22 -16.35 -6.94
C ALA A 39 -10.14 -15.49 -7.84
N ASN A 40 -11.39 -15.90 -8.09
CA ASN A 40 -12.29 -15.10 -8.92
C ASN A 40 -12.72 -13.80 -8.22
N ALA A 41 -12.90 -13.82 -6.89
CA ALA A 41 -13.26 -12.62 -6.14
C ALA A 41 -12.19 -11.52 -6.26
N PHE A 42 -10.90 -11.88 -6.18
CA PHE A 42 -9.80 -10.90 -6.25
C PHE A 42 -9.28 -10.62 -7.66
N ASN A 43 -9.41 -11.57 -8.61
CA ASN A 43 -8.96 -11.34 -10.00
C ASN A 43 -10.00 -10.59 -10.86
N LYS A 44 -11.26 -10.51 -10.43
CA LYS A 44 -12.38 -9.95 -11.22
C LYS A 44 -13.18 -8.90 -10.46
N ILE A 45 -12.50 -7.97 -9.80
CA ILE A 45 -13.14 -6.87 -9.07
C ILE A 45 -13.79 -5.92 -10.08
N PRO A 46 -15.12 -5.70 -10.04
CA PRO A 46 -15.84 -4.91 -11.06
C PRO A 46 -15.80 -3.39 -10.80
N THR A 47 -14.87 -2.93 -9.95
CA THR A 47 -14.70 -1.54 -9.54
C THR A 47 -13.28 -1.29 -9.05
N PHE A 48 -12.96 -0.05 -8.67
CA PHE A 48 -11.67 0.30 -8.10
C PHE A 48 -11.46 -0.31 -6.70
N ILE A 49 -10.19 -0.42 -6.29
CA ILE A 49 -9.81 -0.87 -4.95
C ILE A 49 -9.57 0.36 -4.07
N GLY A 50 -10.35 0.50 -3.00
CA GLY A 50 -10.10 1.48 -1.95
C GLY A 50 -9.22 0.88 -0.85
N LEU A 51 -8.04 1.46 -0.62
CA LEU A 51 -7.17 1.10 0.50
C LEU A 51 -7.52 1.98 1.71
N ASN A 52 -7.61 1.40 2.90
CA ASN A 52 -8.03 2.11 4.13
C ASN A 52 -7.11 1.91 5.34
N SER A 53 -6.02 1.16 5.22
CA SER A 53 -5.01 1.05 6.26
C SER A 53 -3.91 2.09 6.04
N ILE A 54 -4.01 3.19 6.78
CA ILE A 54 -3.10 4.35 6.68
C ILE A 54 -2.32 4.56 7.98
N GLU A 55 -1.04 4.88 7.85
CA GLU A 55 -0.18 5.42 8.90
C GLU A 55 0.21 6.86 8.53
N ALA A 56 0.24 7.76 9.50
CA ALA A 56 0.74 9.13 9.32
C ALA A 56 2.01 9.34 10.15
N ALA A 57 3.14 9.56 9.48
CA ALA A 57 4.44 9.76 10.09
C ALA A 57 4.85 11.25 10.03
N SER A 58 5.37 11.76 11.13
CA SER A 58 5.78 13.18 11.26
C SER A 58 7.08 13.38 12.05
N ALA A 59 7.84 12.30 12.25
CA ALA A 59 9.09 12.25 12.97
C ALA A 59 9.88 11.02 12.50
N ASP A 60 11.15 10.93 12.89
CA ASP A 60 11.99 9.76 12.60
C ASP A 60 11.47 8.50 13.31
N GLY A 61 11.57 7.34 12.67
CA GLY A 61 11.02 6.10 13.25
C GLY A 61 10.98 4.89 12.32
N VAL A 62 10.18 3.89 12.69
CA VAL A 62 9.97 2.67 11.90
C VAL A 62 8.63 2.75 11.20
N MET A 63 8.62 2.56 9.89
CA MET A 63 7.40 2.55 9.08
C MET A 63 6.66 1.23 9.24
N SER A 64 5.34 1.30 9.41
CA SER A 64 4.52 0.10 9.54
C SER A 64 4.46 -0.71 8.25
N VAL A 65 4.73 -2.02 8.37
CA VAL A 65 4.47 -3.00 7.30
C VAL A 65 3.04 -3.54 7.32
N SER A 66 2.16 -3.08 8.23
CA SER A 66 0.76 -3.53 8.29
C SER A 66 -0.23 -2.57 7.63
N THR A 67 0.21 -1.35 7.29
CA THR A 67 -0.59 -0.36 6.57
C THR A 67 -0.21 -0.34 5.09
N ALA A 68 -1.20 -0.23 4.21
CA ALA A 68 -0.96 -0.14 2.77
C ALA A 68 -0.37 1.23 2.39
N ILE A 69 -0.74 2.28 3.12
CA ILE A 69 -0.33 3.66 2.87
C ILE A 69 0.41 4.21 4.10
N THR A 70 1.54 4.87 3.88
CA THR A 70 2.13 5.79 4.86
C THR A 70 2.21 7.19 4.26
N THR A 71 1.59 8.16 4.92
CA THR A 71 1.82 9.57 4.62
C THR A 71 2.95 10.08 5.50
N MET A 72 3.84 10.88 4.94
CA MET A 72 4.98 11.46 5.66
C MET A 72 4.94 12.98 5.59
N THR A 73 5.33 13.63 6.69
CA THR A 73 5.53 15.08 6.73
C THR A 73 6.80 15.43 7.49
N SER A 74 7.68 16.20 6.83
CA SER A 74 8.85 16.83 7.47
C SER A 74 8.65 18.33 7.70
N ALA A 75 7.39 18.80 7.78
CA ALA A 75 7.07 20.23 7.85
C ALA A 75 7.64 20.93 9.10
N SER A 76 7.67 20.24 10.24
CA SER A 76 8.08 20.80 11.54
C SER A 76 9.37 20.19 12.13
N ALA A 77 9.82 19.05 11.61
CA ALA A 77 11.01 18.32 12.03
C ALA A 77 11.46 17.37 10.90
N THR A 78 12.58 16.68 11.07
CA THR A 78 12.97 15.56 10.18
C THR A 78 11.94 14.43 10.27
N CYS A 79 11.76 13.72 9.16
CA CYS A 79 10.96 12.50 9.11
C CYS A 79 11.69 11.46 8.26
N GLN A 80 12.64 10.78 8.89
CA GLN A 80 13.50 9.74 8.33
C GLN A 80 13.03 8.39 8.88
N MET A 81 12.49 7.55 8.00
CA MET A 81 11.79 6.33 8.42
C MET A 81 12.55 5.09 7.95
N THR A 82 12.51 4.01 8.73
CA THR A 82 13.02 2.71 8.29
C THR A 82 11.87 1.78 7.92
N LEU A 83 11.87 1.23 6.71
CA LEU A 83 10.96 0.18 6.28
C LEU A 83 11.60 -1.20 6.48
N ALA A 84 11.02 -1.98 7.40
CA ALA A 84 11.47 -3.33 7.72
C ALA A 84 11.18 -4.34 6.60
N ALA A 85 11.80 -5.51 6.70
CA ALA A 85 11.40 -6.67 5.90
C ALA A 85 9.93 -7.05 6.13
N SER A 86 9.30 -7.58 5.10
CA SER A 86 7.97 -8.20 5.18
C SER A 86 8.04 -9.58 4.55
N THR A 87 7.26 -10.51 5.09
CA THR A 87 7.10 -11.88 4.57
C THR A 87 5.88 -12.02 3.67
N VAL A 88 5.10 -10.95 3.50
CA VAL A 88 3.86 -10.95 2.71
C VAL A 88 4.19 -10.76 1.22
N VAL A 89 4.09 -11.84 0.45
CA VAL A 89 4.30 -11.82 -1.01
C VAL A 89 3.21 -11.00 -1.71
N GLY A 90 3.63 -10.12 -2.62
CA GLY A 90 2.73 -9.26 -3.39
C GLY A 90 2.19 -8.06 -2.61
N GLN A 91 2.70 -7.81 -1.40
CA GLN A 91 2.31 -6.64 -0.62
C GLN A 91 2.73 -5.36 -1.34
N ILE A 92 1.77 -4.49 -1.62
CA ILE A 92 2.01 -3.15 -2.13
C ILE A 92 2.08 -2.18 -0.96
N LYS A 93 3.14 -1.39 -0.89
CA LYS A 93 3.32 -0.29 0.06
C LYS A 93 3.39 1.02 -0.71
N ILE A 94 2.57 1.99 -0.33
CA ILE A 94 2.53 3.34 -0.90
C ILE A 94 3.02 4.32 0.15
N ILE A 95 3.97 5.16 -0.21
CA ILE A 95 4.53 6.21 0.63
C ILE A 95 4.29 7.53 -0.08
N ALA A 96 3.69 8.50 0.61
CA ALA A 96 3.32 9.78 0.01
C ALA A 96 3.69 10.96 0.91
N ILE A 97 4.32 11.99 0.32
CA ILE A 97 4.78 13.17 1.05
C ILE A 97 3.68 14.23 1.03
N VAL A 98 3.18 14.55 2.23
CA VAL A 98 2.10 15.53 2.43
C VAL A 98 2.58 16.84 3.05
N GLY A 99 3.83 16.89 3.49
CA GLY A 99 4.49 18.11 3.99
C GLY A 99 6.01 17.98 3.92
N TYR A 100 6.70 19.05 3.52
CA TYR A 100 8.15 19.03 3.35
C TYR A 100 8.76 20.39 3.72
N SER A 101 9.69 20.36 4.67
CA SER A 101 10.53 21.51 5.04
C SER A 101 11.93 21.08 5.52
N ASN A 102 12.07 19.85 6.01
CA ASN A 102 13.30 19.27 6.55
C ASN A 102 13.60 17.92 5.86
N ALA A 103 14.73 17.30 6.20
CA ALA A 103 15.10 15.98 5.68
C ALA A 103 13.95 14.96 5.82
N CYS A 104 13.67 14.27 4.73
CA CYS A 104 12.59 13.30 4.62
C CYS A 104 13.03 12.15 3.72
N ASP A 105 13.14 10.96 4.27
CA ASP A 105 13.60 9.78 3.54
C ASP A 105 13.05 8.49 4.14
N VAL A 106 13.20 7.43 3.36
CA VAL A 106 12.90 6.07 3.80
C VAL A 106 14.07 5.15 3.50
N ASP A 107 14.61 4.53 4.56
CA ASP A 107 15.61 3.48 4.50
C ASP A 107 14.93 2.11 4.45
N VAL A 108 15.08 1.40 3.35
CA VAL A 108 14.51 0.07 3.12
C VAL A 108 15.54 -1.00 3.44
N THR A 109 15.31 -1.72 4.53
CA THR A 109 16.27 -2.69 5.11
C THR A 109 16.51 -3.95 4.27
N THR A 110 15.54 -4.34 3.44
CA THR A 110 15.65 -5.50 2.56
C THR A 110 15.12 -5.14 1.18
N THR A 111 16.03 -4.98 0.24
CA THR A 111 15.74 -4.52 -1.13
C THR A 111 16.36 -5.51 -2.11
N HIS A 112 15.62 -5.81 -3.17
CA HIS A 112 16.20 -6.48 -4.33
C HIS A 112 16.73 -5.38 -5.27
N GLY A 113 17.95 -4.93 -5.00
CA GLY A 113 18.59 -3.83 -5.71
C GLY A 113 19.63 -3.12 -4.85
N ALA A 114 20.39 -2.20 -5.46
CA ALA A 114 21.38 -1.41 -4.73
C ALA A 114 20.77 -0.24 -3.94
N GLY A 115 19.65 0.31 -4.41
CA GLY A 115 18.97 1.43 -3.75
C GLY A 115 18.33 1.00 -2.43
N VAL A 116 18.84 1.56 -1.34
CA VAL A 116 18.41 1.28 0.05
C VAL A 116 17.79 2.51 0.69
N THR A 117 18.19 3.72 0.28
CA THR A 117 17.64 4.97 0.82
C THR A 117 16.93 5.74 -0.28
N TYR A 118 15.70 6.17 0.02
CA TYR A 118 14.86 6.97 -0.87
C TYR A 118 14.60 8.33 -0.25
N THR A 119 15.26 9.35 -0.76
CA THR A 119 15.15 10.73 -0.25
C THR A 119 14.13 11.52 -1.04
N PHE A 120 13.21 12.14 -0.32
CA PHE A 120 12.17 13.02 -0.85
C PHE A 120 12.59 14.49 -0.71
N SER A 121 12.11 15.33 -1.62
CA SER A 121 12.52 16.72 -1.76
C SER A 121 11.35 17.71 -1.84
N ALA A 122 10.11 17.23 -1.96
CA ALA A 122 8.93 18.08 -2.11
C ALA A 122 7.63 17.40 -1.66
N VAL A 123 6.63 18.23 -1.36
CA VAL A 123 5.23 17.78 -1.20
C VAL A 123 4.72 17.27 -2.55
N GLY A 124 3.96 16.17 -2.53
CA GLY A 124 3.40 15.56 -3.74
C GLY A 124 4.29 14.48 -4.37
N GLU A 125 5.45 14.18 -3.76
CA GLU A 125 6.26 13.02 -4.12
C GLU A 125 5.70 11.73 -3.50
N SER A 126 5.94 10.60 -4.17
CA SER A 126 5.53 9.29 -3.70
C SER A 126 6.42 8.17 -4.20
N LEU A 127 6.51 7.13 -3.38
CA LEU A 127 7.20 5.88 -3.66
C LEU A 127 6.20 4.73 -3.50
N THR A 128 6.05 3.92 -4.54
CA THR A 128 5.31 2.66 -4.47
C THR A 128 6.28 1.50 -4.54
N LEU A 129 6.22 0.60 -3.56
CA LEU A 129 7.02 -0.63 -3.51
C LEU A 129 6.13 -1.88 -3.54
N ILE A 130 6.69 -2.98 -4.02
CA ILE A 130 6.13 -4.31 -3.87
C ILE A 130 7.08 -5.21 -3.07
N ASN A 131 6.53 -5.99 -2.14
CA ASN A 131 7.29 -7.01 -1.41
C ASN A 131 7.17 -8.37 -2.09
N THR A 132 8.29 -9.08 -2.21
CA THR A 132 8.37 -10.43 -2.81
C THR A 132 8.29 -11.58 -1.77
N GLY A 133 8.05 -11.25 -0.50
CA GLY A 133 8.20 -12.11 0.69
C GLY A 133 9.62 -12.13 1.27
N SER A 134 10.61 -11.55 0.59
CA SER A 134 12.03 -11.58 0.99
C SER A 134 12.78 -10.26 0.79
N GLY A 135 12.15 -9.31 0.11
CA GLY A 135 12.73 -8.00 -0.19
C GLY A 135 11.76 -7.15 -0.98
N TRP A 136 11.92 -5.84 -0.83
CA TRP A 136 11.13 -4.83 -1.52
C TRP A 136 11.76 -4.47 -2.87
N ILE A 137 10.90 -4.17 -3.84
CA ILE A 137 11.25 -3.65 -5.15
C ILE A 137 10.43 -2.39 -5.40
N PRO A 138 11.02 -1.25 -5.75
CA PRO A 138 10.27 -0.10 -6.21
C PRO A 138 9.50 -0.40 -7.50
N LEU A 139 8.21 -0.10 -7.51
CA LEU A 139 7.36 -0.17 -8.71
C LEU A 139 7.23 1.18 -9.40
N ALA A 140 7.20 2.26 -8.63
CA ALA A 140 7.02 3.61 -9.17
C ALA A 140 7.61 4.66 -8.23
N PHE A 141 8.17 5.68 -8.87
CA PHE A 141 8.56 6.96 -8.28
C PHE A 141 7.74 8.02 -8.97
N ALA A 142 7.03 8.84 -8.22
CA ALA A 142 6.24 9.93 -8.79
C ALA A 142 6.44 11.21 -8.01
N GLY A 143 6.36 12.33 -8.70
CA GLY A 143 6.33 13.66 -8.10
C GLY A 143 5.30 14.53 -8.79
N ASN A 144 4.58 15.32 -8.00
CA ASN A 144 3.68 16.36 -8.49
C ASN A 144 4.11 17.68 -7.85
N ALA A 145 4.56 18.63 -8.67
CA ALA A 145 5.00 19.92 -8.15
C ALA A 145 3.79 20.72 -7.60
N ALA A 146 3.89 21.15 -6.35
CA ALA A 146 2.81 21.90 -5.69
C ALA A 146 2.55 23.30 -6.31
N ALA A 147 3.47 23.83 -7.12
CA ALA A 147 3.43 25.21 -7.63
C ALA A 147 3.44 25.34 -9.16
N THR A 148 3.69 24.27 -9.92
CA THR A 148 3.81 24.31 -11.37
C THR A 148 3.24 23.02 -11.97
N ASP A 149 2.15 23.14 -12.73
CA ASP A 149 1.66 22.07 -13.61
C ASP A 149 2.84 21.46 -14.40
N PRO A 150 3.01 20.13 -14.51
CA PRO A 150 4.04 19.53 -15.35
C PRO A 150 4.06 20.04 -16.80
N ALA A 151 2.97 20.65 -17.30
CA ALA A 151 2.94 21.37 -18.58
C ALA A 151 3.79 22.67 -18.63
N SER A 152 4.26 23.17 -17.48
CA SER A 152 5.05 24.42 -17.37
C SER A 152 6.57 24.22 -17.32
N GLY A 153 7.06 23.00 -17.54
CA GLY A 153 8.50 22.72 -17.64
C GLY A 153 9.26 22.67 -16.31
N GLY A 154 8.57 22.79 -15.16
CA GLY A 154 9.12 22.42 -13.87
C GLY A 154 9.16 20.90 -13.75
N ALA A 155 10.36 20.30 -13.73
CA ALA A 155 10.49 18.88 -13.44
C ALA A 155 9.92 18.63 -12.03
N PRO A 156 9.03 17.64 -11.84
CA PRO A 156 8.71 17.21 -10.49
C PRO A 156 10.03 16.84 -9.79
N GLY A 157 10.18 17.23 -8.51
CA GLY A 157 11.34 16.85 -7.71
C GLY A 157 11.60 15.35 -7.89
N GLY A 158 12.85 15.01 -8.23
CA GLY A 158 13.24 13.62 -8.45
C GLY A 158 13.59 12.98 -7.11
N ILE A 159 13.01 11.81 -6.82
CA ILE A 159 13.45 11.00 -5.68
C ILE A 159 14.90 10.59 -5.94
N ILE A 160 15.79 10.92 -5.01
CA ILE A 160 17.19 10.49 -5.05
C ILE A 160 17.27 9.08 -4.46
N ILE A 161 17.86 8.16 -5.23
CA ILE A 161 18.08 6.77 -4.85
C ILE A 161 19.56 6.60 -4.54
N THR A 162 19.89 6.25 -3.31
CA THR A 162 21.27 5.97 -2.88
C THR A 162 21.40 4.55 -2.36
#